data_AF-E1NSL3-F1
#
_entry.id   AF-E1NSL3-F1
#
_cell.length_a   1.000
_cell.length_b   1.000
_cell.length_c   1.000
_cell.angle_alpha   90.00
_cell.angle_beta   90.00
_cell.angle_gamma   90.00
#
_symmetry.space_group_name_H-M   'P 1'
#
loop_
_entity.id
_entity.type
_entity.pdbx_description
1 polymer ?
#
loop_
_entity_poly.entity_id
_entity_poly.type
_entity_poly.pdbx_seq_one_letter_code
_entity_poly.pdbx_strand_id
1 'polypeptide(L)'
;MEIAGLQNISSFTLLKSPISVEQLIGSAKKRGYKAIALTDINFTYGLIDFYKIAKSEGIKPLLGMQLRINGLINENQNFDLIVIAKNNVGYQNIMRLSSAVNLITENGKKEIDVTLNKLQKYLGNLHIITTANQHSELRDLFYHNFDLMPDYIRKLAKILPQSSNLYLGVFADKSESNYINSVKSLSEQFNLKLVAVEDVQYIDPHDVFLQEVLQSIDDNQSIRDGYELTLKHVGNHYLKTKDKLCESYNSLGILEALRNTKQVFDDSNVEIKFTMPQLPKFIQHKFDTSYEFLHHLAMTGLQAKFNKHDIPAKYLNRLKYELKIIDEMGFNDYF
;
A
#
# COMPACT_ATOMS: atom_id res chain seq x y z
N MET A 1 -13.76 16.87 15.51
CA MET A 1 -12.80 16.81 14.40
C MET A 1 -12.70 15.37 13.92
N GLU A 2 -12.87 15.14 12.63
CA GLU A 2 -12.62 13.83 12.01
C GLU A 2 -11.13 13.71 11.70
N ILE A 3 -10.54 12.54 11.97
CA ILE A 3 -9.12 12.30 11.71
C ILE A 3 -8.95 11.07 10.83
N ALA A 4 -7.91 11.12 9.99
CA ALA A 4 -7.44 9.99 9.19
C ALA A 4 -6.00 9.65 9.57
N GLY A 5 -5.73 8.37 9.84
CA GLY A 5 -4.35 7.89 10.01
C GLY A 5 -3.74 7.61 8.65
N LEU A 6 -2.71 8.35 8.24
CA LEU A 6 -2.19 8.30 6.86
C LEU A 6 -0.97 7.39 6.67
N GLN A 7 -0.30 6.99 7.74
CA GLN A 7 0.93 6.19 7.68
C GLN A 7 0.84 5.04 8.69
N ASN A 8 0.48 3.86 8.21
CA ASN A 8 0.36 2.65 9.03
C ASN A 8 0.86 1.45 8.24
N ILE A 9 1.76 0.67 8.83
CA ILE A 9 2.27 -0.57 8.26
C ILE A 9 1.68 -1.78 9.01
N SER A 10 1.38 -2.84 8.28
CA SER A 10 0.88 -4.10 8.81
C SER A 10 1.95 -5.19 8.78
N SER A 11 1.58 -6.38 9.24
CA SER A 11 2.38 -7.59 9.14
C SER A 11 2.70 -8.02 7.70
N PHE A 12 2.06 -7.42 6.69
CA PHE A 12 2.46 -7.60 5.30
C PHE A 12 3.79 -6.90 4.96
N THR A 13 4.20 -5.91 5.76
CA THR A 13 5.59 -5.46 5.82
C THR A 13 6.36 -6.43 6.73
N LEU A 14 6.85 -7.51 6.11
CA LEU A 14 7.46 -8.64 6.81
C LEU A 14 8.56 -8.19 7.77
N LEU A 15 8.53 -8.75 8.99
CA LEU A 15 9.50 -8.50 10.06
C LEU A 15 9.68 -7.02 10.48
N LYS A 16 8.78 -6.12 10.06
CA LYS A 16 8.80 -4.71 10.49
C LYS A 16 7.62 -4.30 11.37
N SER A 17 6.47 -4.98 11.24
CA SER A 17 5.27 -4.67 12.01
C SER A 17 4.54 -5.95 12.43
N PRO A 18 4.08 -6.06 13.70
CA PRO A 18 3.25 -7.17 14.16
C PRO A 18 1.75 -6.96 13.87
N ILE A 19 1.34 -5.81 13.32
CA ILE A 19 -0.07 -5.41 13.25
C ILE A 19 -0.83 -6.22 12.19
N SER A 20 -1.86 -6.96 12.58
CA SER A 20 -2.82 -7.51 11.61
C SER A 20 -3.76 -6.42 11.06
N VAL A 21 -4.27 -6.62 9.85
CA VAL A 21 -5.24 -5.71 9.23
C VAL A 21 -6.49 -5.52 10.10
N GLU A 22 -7.00 -6.60 10.69
CA GLU A 22 -8.14 -6.61 11.61
C GLU A 22 -7.85 -5.79 12.86
N GLN A 23 -6.66 -5.99 13.46
CA GLN A 23 -6.24 -5.24 14.65
C GLN A 23 -6.13 -3.75 14.37
N LEU A 24 -5.56 -3.37 13.22
CA LEU A 24 -5.44 -1.98 12.79
C LEU A 24 -6.80 -1.30 12.71
N ILE A 25 -7.74 -1.91 11.98
CA ILE A 25 -9.07 -1.34 11.74
C ILE A 25 -9.89 -1.29 13.03
N GLY A 26 -9.91 -2.39 13.79
CA GLY A 26 -10.63 -2.47 15.05
C GLY A 26 -10.13 -1.47 16.08
N SER A 27 -8.82 -1.30 16.19
CA SER A 27 -8.20 -0.31 17.08
C SER A 27 -8.46 1.12 16.61
N ALA A 28 -8.36 1.39 15.31
CA ALA A 28 -8.66 2.70 14.74
C ALA A 28 -10.10 3.14 15.04
N LYS A 29 -11.06 2.23 14.87
CA LYS A 29 -12.48 2.48 15.22
C LYS A 29 -12.64 2.84 16.70
N LYS A 30 -12.08 2.03 17.60
CA LYS A 30 -12.12 2.28 19.06
C LYS A 30 -11.45 3.60 19.45
N ARG A 31 -10.41 4.00 18.72
CA ARG A 31 -9.59 5.19 18.98
C ARG A 31 -10.10 6.47 18.33
N GLY A 32 -11.25 6.41 17.65
CA GLY A 32 -11.97 7.56 17.13
C GLY A 32 -11.59 8.00 15.72
N TYR A 33 -10.92 7.14 14.94
CA TYR A 33 -10.63 7.40 13.54
C TYR A 33 -11.87 7.23 12.67
N LYS A 34 -11.99 8.04 11.63
CA LYS A 34 -13.03 7.88 10.59
C LYS A 34 -12.48 7.22 9.33
N ALA A 35 -11.18 7.33 9.13
CA ALA A 35 -10.47 6.70 8.04
C ALA A 35 -9.07 6.29 8.47
N ILE A 36 -8.54 5.31 7.78
CA ILE A 36 -7.17 4.87 7.98
C ILE A 36 -6.59 4.43 6.65
N ALA A 37 -5.30 4.66 6.46
CA ALA A 37 -4.54 4.21 5.32
C ALA A 37 -3.73 2.97 5.67
N LEU A 38 -3.74 1.97 4.79
CA LEU A 38 -2.74 0.91 4.83
C LEU A 38 -1.63 1.28 3.85
N THR A 39 -0.41 1.42 4.36
CA THR A 39 0.75 1.92 3.62
C THR A 39 1.96 1.04 3.86
N ASP A 40 1.82 -0.27 3.63
CA ASP A 40 2.95 -1.21 3.68
C ASP A 40 4.09 -0.79 2.74
N ILE A 41 5.31 -1.19 3.06
CA ILE A 41 6.52 -0.72 2.34
C ILE A 41 6.67 -1.52 1.06
N ASN A 42 6.61 -0.84 -0.10
CA ASN A 42 6.78 -1.39 -1.46
C ASN A 42 5.80 -2.49 -1.88
N PHE A 43 4.92 -2.95 -0.99
CA PHE A 43 3.99 -4.04 -1.22
C PHE A 43 2.54 -3.58 -1.05
N THR A 44 1.64 -4.30 -1.72
CA THR A 44 0.19 -4.04 -1.71
C THR A 44 -0.63 -5.26 -1.31
N TYR A 45 0.03 -6.27 -0.74
CA TYR A 45 -0.54 -7.60 -0.45
C TYR A 45 -1.82 -7.52 0.41
N GLY A 46 -1.80 -6.69 1.45
CA GLY A 46 -2.92 -6.54 2.38
C GLY A 46 -4.07 -5.65 1.91
N LEU A 47 -3.95 -4.95 0.77
CA LEU A 47 -4.91 -3.89 0.41
C LEU A 47 -6.34 -4.41 0.20
N ILE A 48 -6.52 -5.59 -0.38
CA ILE A 48 -7.85 -6.15 -0.64
C ILE A 48 -8.55 -6.56 0.65
N ASP A 49 -7.85 -7.26 1.54
CA ASP A 49 -8.42 -7.68 2.82
C ASP A 49 -8.70 -6.47 3.70
N PHE A 50 -7.76 -5.51 3.73
CA PHE A 50 -7.94 -4.22 4.37
C PHE A 50 -9.17 -3.47 3.86
N TYR A 51 -9.37 -3.40 2.54
CA TYR A 51 -10.55 -2.76 1.95
C TYR A 51 -11.85 -3.41 2.44
N LYS A 52 -11.94 -4.75 2.39
CA LYS A 52 -13.14 -5.50 2.78
C LYS A 52 -13.46 -5.30 4.27
N ILE A 53 -12.45 -5.49 5.13
CA ILE A 53 -12.62 -5.40 6.59
C ILE A 53 -12.98 -3.96 6.97
N ALA A 54 -12.29 -2.95 6.43
CA ALA A 54 -12.56 -1.55 6.76
C ALA A 54 -13.99 -1.14 6.38
N LYS A 55 -14.44 -1.54 5.18
CA LYS A 55 -15.81 -1.32 4.73
C LYS A 55 -16.84 -1.99 5.65
N SER A 56 -16.59 -3.23 6.08
CA SER A 56 -17.49 -3.94 7.00
C SER A 56 -17.56 -3.28 8.38
N GLU A 57 -16.48 -2.65 8.83
CA GLU A 57 -16.39 -1.98 10.13
C GLU A 57 -16.84 -0.51 10.11
N GLY A 58 -17.20 0.03 8.95
CA GLY A 58 -17.62 1.42 8.78
C GLY A 58 -16.48 2.43 8.86
N ILE A 59 -15.24 2.00 8.65
CA ILE A 59 -14.06 2.87 8.53
C ILE A 59 -13.78 3.08 7.04
N LYS A 60 -13.53 4.32 6.61
CA LYS A 60 -13.16 4.55 5.20
C LYS A 60 -11.73 4.05 4.96
N PRO A 61 -11.52 3.06 4.08
CA PRO A 61 -10.18 2.62 3.72
C PRO A 61 -9.52 3.65 2.80
N LEU A 62 -8.29 4.03 3.10
CA LEU A 62 -7.40 4.75 2.20
C LEU A 62 -6.36 3.75 1.69
N LEU A 63 -6.37 3.47 0.39
CA LEU A 63 -5.48 2.45 -0.18
C LEU A 63 -4.17 3.11 -0.59
N GLY A 64 -3.09 2.72 0.07
CA GLY A 64 -1.79 3.38 -0.05
C GLY A 64 -0.61 2.40 -0.09
N MET A 65 0.58 2.97 -0.04
CA MET A 65 1.86 2.27 0.07
C MET A 65 2.92 3.26 0.58
N GLN A 66 3.88 2.80 1.37
CA GLN A 66 5.14 3.53 1.54
C GLN A 66 6.06 3.11 0.40
N LEU A 67 6.39 4.06 -0.48
CA LEU A 67 7.30 3.87 -1.60
C LEU A 67 8.72 4.17 -1.14
N ARG A 68 9.52 3.11 -0.93
CA ARG A 68 10.93 3.20 -0.56
C ARG A 68 11.82 3.14 -1.79
N ILE A 69 12.54 4.23 -2.05
CA ILE A 69 13.27 4.49 -3.30
C ILE A 69 14.57 5.26 -3.03
N ASN A 70 15.47 5.33 -4.00
CA ASN A 70 16.66 6.19 -3.90
C ASN A 70 16.26 7.64 -3.67
N GLY A 71 17.06 8.36 -2.87
CA GLY A 71 16.87 9.79 -2.64
C GLY A 71 16.93 10.63 -3.91
N LEU A 72 16.24 11.77 -3.89
CA LEU A 72 16.28 12.77 -4.96
C LEU A 72 17.50 13.71 -4.87
N ILE A 73 18.06 13.84 -3.67
CA ILE A 73 19.29 14.55 -3.34
C ILE A 73 20.35 13.52 -2.93
N ASN A 74 20.03 12.68 -1.95
CA ASN A 74 20.95 11.66 -1.42
C ASN A 74 20.72 10.31 -2.12
N GLU A 75 21.15 10.22 -3.38
CA GLU A 75 20.86 9.08 -4.29
C GLU A 75 21.41 7.72 -3.80
N ASN A 76 22.44 7.74 -2.95
CA ASN A 76 23.06 6.54 -2.38
C ASN A 76 22.27 5.93 -1.20
N GLN A 77 21.25 6.63 -0.70
CA GLN A 77 20.39 6.17 0.38
C GLN A 77 18.96 6.00 -0.09
N ASN A 78 18.18 5.24 0.69
CA ASN A 78 16.79 4.97 0.38
C ASN A 78 15.85 5.64 1.38
N PHE A 79 14.83 6.29 0.84
CA PHE A 79 13.88 7.09 1.59
C PHE A 79 12.45 6.74 1.21
N ASP A 80 11.53 7.06 2.12
CA ASP A 80 10.12 6.75 2.03
C ASP A 80 9.30 7.97 1.60
N LEU A 81 8.43 7.76 0.62
CA LEU A 81 7.29 8.61 0.32
C LEU A 81 6.00 7.83 0.57
N ILE A 82 5.01 8.45 1.22
CA ILE A 82 3.68 7.83 1.30
C ILE A 82 2.91 8.16 0.02
N VAL A 83 2.32 7.15 -0.60
CA VAL A 83 1.43 7.31 -1.75
C VAL A 83 0.05 6.76 -1.41
N ILE A 84 -1.02 7.54 -1.66
CA ILE A 84 -2.41 7.14 -1.40
C ILE A 84 -3.25 7.39 -2.66
N ALA A 85 -4.09 6.43 -3.03
CA ALA A 85 -4.92 6.52 -4.22
C ALA A 85 -6.09 7.50 -4.04
N LYS A 86 -6.18 8.49 -4.94
CA LYS A 86 -7.33 9.42 -5.00
C LYS A 86 -8.59 8.74 -5.53
N ASN A 87 -8.43 7.81 -6.47
CA ASN A 87 -9.53 7.16 -7.18
C ASN A 87 -9.08 5.80 -7.73
N ASN A 88 -9.96 5.11 -8.45
CA ASN A 88 -9.65 3.82 -9.08
C ASN A 88 -8.43 3.83 -10.01
N VAL A 89 -8.15 4.95 -10.70
CA VAL A 89 -6.93 5.09 -11.52
C VAL A 89 -5.69 5.16 -10.63
N GLY A 90 -5.75 5.94 -9.55
CA GLY A 90 -4.71 5.98 -8.53
C GLY A 90 -4.46 4.61 -7.90
N TYR A 91 -5.51 3.84 -7.62
CA TYR A 91 -5.39 2.49 -7.08
C TYR A 91 -4.67 1.54 -8.05
N GLN A 92 -5.00 1.59 -9.34
CA GLN A 92 -4.26 0.85 -10.37
C GLN A 92 -2.80 1.28 -10.46
N ASN A 93 -2.54 2.57 -10.29
CA ASN A 93 -1.19 3.11 -10.27
C ASN A 93 -0.38 2.63 -9.06
N ILE A 94 -0.98 2.53 -7.87
CA ILE A 94 -0.33 1.92 -6.69
C ILE A 94 0.04 0.46 -6.94
N MET A 95 -0.86 -0.34 -7.53
CA MET A 95 -0.53 -1.72 -7.89
C MET A 95 0.64 -1.79 -8.88
N ARG A 96 0.64 -0.92 -9.91
CA ARG A 96 1.74 -0.82 -10.87
C ARG A 96 3.06 -0.36 -10.25
N LEU A 97 3.02 0.58 -9.30
CA LEU A 97 4.19 1.01 -8.54
C LEU A 97 4.80 -0.16 -7.77
N SER A 98 3.97 -0.87 -6.99
CA SER A 98 4.41 -2.05 -6.24
C SER A 98 5.04 -3.10 -7.18
N SER A 99 4.40 -3.42 -8.31
CA SER A 99 4.97 -4.34 -9.30
C SER A 99 6.28 -3.82 -9.91
N ALA A 100 6.37 -2.55 -10.27
CA ALA A 100 7.57 -1.97 -10.87
C ALA A 100 8.77 -2.01 -9.91
N VAL A 101 8.56 -1.60 -8.65
CA VAL A 101 9.59 -1.66 -7.61
C VAL A 101 10.07 -3.10 -7.39
N ASN A 102 9.14 -4.05 -7.29
CA ASN A 102 9.48 -5.44 -7.04
C ASN A 102 10.15 -6.13 -8.23
N LEU A 103 9.82 -5.75 -9.46
CA LEU A 103 10.54 -6.23 -10.64
C LEU A 103 11.99 -5.71 -10.69
N ILE A 104 12.22 -4.45 -10.33
CA ILE A 104 13.57 -3.86 -10.31
C ILE A 104 14.42 -4.47 -9.20
N THR A 105 13.83 -4.67 -8.02
CA THR A 105 14.53 -5.15 -6.82
C THR A 105 14.57 -6.68 -6.70
N GLU A 106 14.00 -7.42 -7.65
CA GLU A 106 13.79 -8.87 -7.55
C GLU A 106 13.08 -9.31 -6.26
N ASN A 107 12.01 -8.58 -5.93
CA ASN A 107 11.25 -8.68 -4.68
C ASN A 107 12.12 -8.42 -3.44
N GLY A 108 12.93 -7.34 -3.50
CA GLY A 108 13.77 -6.91 -2.37
C GLY A 108 15.13 -7.63 -2.24
N LYS A 109 15.54 -8.45 -3.21
CA LYS A 109 16.82 -9.18 -3.17
C LYS A 109 18.03 -8.39 -3.65
N LYS A 110 17.82 -7.36 -4.46
CA LYS A 110 18.88 -6.51 -5.03
C LYS A 110 18.90 -5.15 -4.38
N GLU A 111 20.10 -4.68 -4.01
CA GLU A 111 20.33 -3.30 -3.61
C GLU A 111 20.05 -2.32 -4.77
N ILE A 112 19.58 -1.13 -4.40
CA ILE A 112 18.49 -0.40 -5.08
C ILE A 112 18.99 0.55 -6.19
N ASP A 113 18.40 0.45 -7.39
CA ASP A 113 18.39 1.49 -8.44
C ASP A 113 16.93 1.80 -8.86
N VAL A 114 16.11 2.12 -7.86
CA VAL A 114 14.71 2.51 -8.02
C VAL A 114 14.61 4.01 -7.77
N THR A 115 14.72 4.80 -8.84
CA THR A 115 14.58 6.26 -8.76
C THR A 115 13.14 6.69 -9.04
N LEU A 116 12.70 7.80 -8.45
CA LEU A 116 11.35 8.33 -8.68
C LEU A 116 11.08 8.65 -10.16
N ASN A 117 12.12 9.06 -10.91
CA ASN A 117 12.03 9.33 -12.34
C ASN A 117 11.59 8.09 -13.15
N LYS A 118 12.11 6.90 -12.82
CA LYS A 118 11.71 5.64 -13.48
C LYS A 118 10.23 5.30 -13.22
N LEU A 119 9.69 5.79 -12.12
CA LEU A 119 8.32 5.53 -11.66
C LEU A 119 7.32 6.62 -12.05
N GLN A 120 7.77 7.73 -12.66
CA GLN A 120 6.97 8.93 -12.92
C GLN A 120 5.62 8.65 -13.59
N LYS A 121 5.59 7.73 -14.56
CA LYS A 121 4.38 7.32 -15.29
C LYS A 121 3.27 6.74 -14.41
N TYR A 122 3.61 6.26 -13.21
CA TYR A 122 2.67 5.68 -12.26
C TYR A 122 2.36 6.61 -11.09
N LEU A 123 2.86 7.85 -11.09
CA LEU A 123 2.65 8.78 -9.97
C LEU A 123 1.36 9.60 -10.10
N GLY A 124 0.54 9.41 -11.13
CA GLY A 124 -0.67 10.18 -11.38
C GLY A 124 -1.87 9.74 -10.54
N ASN A 125 -2.79 10.67 -10.22
CA ASN A 125 -3.98 10.43 -9.40
C ASN A 125 -3.65 9.92 -7.97
N LEU A 126 -2.53 10.35 -7.42
CA LEU A 126 -2.09 9.99 -6.07
C LEU A 126 -1.99 11.23 -5.16
N HIS A 127 -2.19 11.03 -3.87
CA HIS A 127 -1.63 11.92 -2.85
C HIS A 127 -0.22 11.42 -2.54
N ILE A 128 0.76 12.29 -2.66
CA ILE A 128 2.16 12.04 -2.32
C ILE A 128 2.48 12.85 -1.07
N ILE A 129 3.04 12.20 -0.05
CA ILE A 129 3.31 12.81 1.25
C ILE A 129 4.74 12.49 1.65
N THR A 130 5.54 13.51 1.99
CA THR A 130 6.86 13.28 2.60
C THR A 130 6.68 12.63 3.96
N THR A 131 7.52 11.67 4.31
CA THR A 131 7.50 11.08 5.66
C THR A 131 8.20 11.97 6.68
N ALA A 132 8.05 11.66 7.96
CA ALA A 132 8.79 12.28 9.06
C ALA A 132 9.49 11.22 9.95
N ASN A 133 9.67 10.00 9.42
CA ASN A 133 10.34 8.89 10.11
C ASN A 133 11.85 8.87 9.78
N GLN A 134 12.55 7.84 10.24
CA GLN A 134 14.00 7.68 10.00
C GLN A 134 14.39 7.55 8.52
N HIS A 135 13.44 7.22 7.64
CA HIS A 135 13.62 7.13 6.19
C HIS A 135 13.06 8.36 5.47
N SER A 136 12.87 9.48 6.16
CA SER A 136 12.50 10.74 5.51
C SER A 136 13.72 11.45 4.96
N GLU A 137 13.78 11.63 3.63
CA GLU A 137 14.85 12.42 3.00
C GLU A 137 14.80 13.88 3.49
N LEU A 138 13.61 14.42 3.72
CA LEU A 138 13.47 15.78 4.25
C LEU A 138 14.05 15.91 5.67
N ARG A 139 13.90 14.87 6.50
CA ARG A 139 14.50 14.83 7.85
C ARG A 139 16.00 14.62 7.80
N ASP A 140 16.48 13.72 6.94
CA ASP A 140 17.92 13.50 6.70
C ASP A 140 18.62 14.80 6.27
N LEU A 141 18.04 15.50 5.29
CA LEU A 141 18.54 16.80 4.84
C LEU A 141 18.53 17.84 5.96
N PHE A 142 17.53 17.86 6.83
CA PHE A 142 17.52 18.80 7.96
C PHE A 142 18.76 18.64 8.87
N TYR A 143 19.19 17.41 9.13
CA TYR A 143 20.34 17.13 10.01
C TYR A 143 21.70 17.23 9.32
N HIS A 144 21.77 16.93 8.03
CA HIS A 144 23.06 16.77 7.34
C HIS A 144 23.30 17.80 6.23
N ASN A 145 22.24 18.32 5.59
CA ASN A 145 22.32 19.18 4.42
C ASN A 145 21.15 20.18 4.37
N PHE A 146 20.99 20.98 5.42
CA PHE A 146 19.81 21.84 5.63
C PHE A 146 19.48 22.75 4.43
N ASP A 147 20.51 23.31 3.79
CA ASP A 147 20.37 24.21 2.65
C ASP A 147 19.75 23.53 1.40
N LEU A 148 19.77 22.20 1.33
CA LEU A 148 19.22 21.42 0.21
C LEU A 148 17.74 21.04 0.39
N MET A 149 17.13 21.32 1.55
CA MET A 149 15.71 21.01 1.77
C MET A 149 14.77 21.67 0.74
N PRO A 150 14.94 22.97 0.36
CA PRO A 150 14.13 23.57 -0.69
C PRO A 150 14.34 22.93 -2.07
N ASP A 151 15.57 22.47 -2.36
CA ASP A 151 15.89 21.79 -3.62
C ASP A 151 15.21 20.44 -3.73
N TYR A 152 15.14 19.69 -2.63
CA TYR A 152 14.38 18.46 -2.54
C TYR A 152 12.90 18.67 -2.88
N ILE A 153 12.24 19.65 -2.25
CA ILE A 153 10.83 19.96 -2.53
C ILE A 153 10.63 20.38 -3.98
N ARG A 154 11.53 21.19 -4.55
CA ARG A 154 11.46 21.60 -5.96
C ARG A 154 11.62 20.43 -6.92
N LYS A 155 12.57 19.52 -6.67
CA LYS A 155 12.76 18.30 -7.48
C LYS A 155 11.54 17.40 -7.39
N LEU A 156 11.02 17.16 -6.19
CA LEU A 156 9.83 16.33 -5.97
C LEU A 156 8.63 16.91 -6.73
N ALA A 157 8.31 18.19 -6.52
CA ALA A 157 7.20 18.86 -7.20
C ALA A 157 7.32 18.84 -8.73
N LYS A 158 8.53 18.94 -9.28
CA LYS A 158 8.78 18.89 -10.73
C LYS A 158 8.48 17.52 -11.34
N ILE A 159 8.70 16.44 -10.61
CA ILE A 159 8.51 15.06 -11.10
C ILE A 159 7.02 14.69 -11.07
N LEU A 160 6.26 15.20 -10.09
CA LEU A 160 4.87 14.79 -9.88
C LEU A 160 3.93 15.27 -11.01
N PRO A 161 3.04 14.40 -11.50
CA PRO A 161 2.00 14.80 -12.45
C PRO A 161 1.01 15.80 -11.84
N GLN A 162 0.44 16.68 -12.67
CA GLN A 162 -0.59 17.65 -12.24
C GLN A 162 -1.84 16.99 -11.63
N SER A 163 -2.11 15.73 -11.94
CA SER A 163 -3.23 14.96 -11.37
C SER A 163 -3.01 14.53 -9.92
N SER A 164 -1.82 14.76 -9.39
CA SER A 164 -1.40 14.36 -8.05
C SER A 164 -1.22 15.56 -7.13
N ASN A 165 -1.37 15.29 -5.83
CA ASN A 165 -1.20 16.31 -4.80
C ASN A 165 0.08 16.02 -4.02
N LEU A 166 0.82 17.05 -3.64
CA LEU A 166 1.97 16.95 -2.76
C LEU A 166 1.64 17.55 -1.39
N TYR A 167 1.98 16.84 -0.32
CA TYR A 167 1.87 17.30 1.06
C TYR A 167 3.20 17.11 1.78
N LEU A 168 3.45 17.96 2.78
CA LEU A 168 4.58 17.77 3.70
C LEU A 168 4.08 17.07 4.96
N GLY A 169 4.60 15.88 5.23
CA GLY A 169 4.26 15.15 6.44
C GLY A 169 5.02 15.69 7.65
N VAL A 170 4.33 15.78 8.78
CA VAL A 170 4.91 16.10 10.09
C VAL A 170 4.43 15.11 11.14
N PHE A 171 5.36 14.65 11.98
CA PHE A 171 5.11 13.80 13.13
C PHE A 171 5.23 14.64 14.42
N ALA A 172 4.22 14.62 15.28
CA ALA A 172 4.19 15.44 16.48
C ALA A 172 5.10 14.89 17.60
N ASP A 173 6.40 15.15 17.49
CA ASP A 173 7.39 14.89 18.52
C ASP A 173 8.00 16.20 19.04
N LYS A 174 7.94 16.41 20.36
CA LYS A 174 8.46 17.63 21.00
C LYS A 174 9.98 17.76 20.84
N SER A 175 10.69 16.64 20.80
CA SER A 175 12.15 16.65 20.59
C SER A 175 12.54 17.13 19.18
N GLU A 176 11.62 17.03 18.22
CA GLU A 176 11.81 17.40 16.81
C GLU A 176 11.24 18.80 16.49
N SER A 177 11.02 19.66 17.49
CA SER A 177 10.39 20.97 17.29
C SER A 177 11.11 21.86 16.24
N ASN A 178 12.44 21.80 16.17
CA ASN A 178 13.23 22.56 15.18
C ASN A 178 13.01 22.05 13.76
N TYR A 179 12.95 20.73 13.58
CA TYR A 179 12.61 20.11 12.30
C TYR A 179 11.20 20.50 11.87
N ILE A 180 10.21 20.37 12.77
CA ILE A 180 8.81 20.74 12.51
C ILE A 180 8.70 22.20 12.08
N ASN A 181 9.38 23.13 12.77
CA ASN A 181 9.38 24.55 12.39
C ASN A 181 10.00 24.78 11.00
N SER A 182 11.04 24.03 10.63
CA SER A 182 11.66 24.12 9.31
C SER A 182 10.71 23.62 8.21
N VAL A 183 9.98 22.53 8.47
CA VAL A 183 8.96 22.01 7.55
C VAL A 183 7.77 22.99 7.42
N LYS A 184 7.39 23.69 8.50
CA LYS A 184 6.39 24.79 8.42
C LYS A 184 6.84 25.90 7.49
N SER A 185 8.08 26.38 7.62
CA SER A 185 8.64 27.39 6.73
C SER A 185 8.64 26.95 5.27
N LEU A 186 8.97 25.68 4.98
CA LEU A 186 8.87 25.11 3.63
C LEU A 186 7.42 25.03 3.14
N SER A 187 6.48 24.69 4.02
CA SER A 187 5.05 24.67 3.72
C SER A 187 4.59 26.03 3.20
N GLU A 188 4.96 27.11 3.91
CA GLU A 188 4.63 28.49 3.55
C GLU A 188 5.35 28.91 2.25
N GLN A 189 6.65 28.63 2.15
CA GLN A 189 7.48 28.98 0.99
C GLN A 189 6.97 28.37 -0.32
N PHE A 190 6.54 27.09 -0.29
CA PHE A 190 6.09 26.36 -1.47
C PHE A 190 4.57 26.30 -1.60
N ASN A 191 3.83 26.95 -0.69
CA ASN A 191 2.35 26.89 -0.61
C ASN A 191 1.82 25.44 -0.62
N LEU A 192 2.50 24.57 0.14
CA LEU A 192 2.09 23.18 0.35
C LEU A 192 1.37 23.06 1.69
N LYS A 193 0.49 22.07 1.83
CA LYS A 193 -0.19 21.80 3.10
C LYS A 193 0.61 20.81 3.94
N LEU A 194 0.65 21.06 5.25
CA LEU A 194 1.11 20.08 6.23
C LEU A 194 0.04 19.02 6.45
N VAL A 195 0.45 17.76 6.63
CA VAL A 195 -0.43 16.66 7.05
C VAL A 195 0.23 15.83 8.16
N ALA A 196 -0.59 15.30 9.06
CA ALA A 196 -0.12 14.43 10.13
C ALA A 196 0.30 13.04 9.59
N VAL A 197 1.51 12.60 9.92
CA VAL A 197 2.04 11.25 9.61
C VAL A 197 2.67 10.66 10.88
N GLU A 198 2.02 9.64 11.45
CA GLU A 198 2.36 9.11 12.79
C GLU A 198 3.31 7.90 12.76
N ASP A 199 3.71 7.44 11.56
CA ASP A 199 4.53 6.25 11.34
C ASP A 199 4.15 5.07 12.25
N VAL A 200 2.88 4.64 12.18
CA VAL A 200 2.34 3.59 13.05
C VAL A 200 2.93 2.25 12.66
N GLN A 201 3.71 1.67 13.57
CA GLN A 201 4.38 0.37 13.43
C GLN A 201 3.83 -0.69 14.39
N TYR A 202 3.15 -0.28 15.46
CA TYR A 202 2.49 -1.19 16.41
C TYR A 202 1.18 -0.59 16.98
N ILE A 203 0.35 -1.41 17.65
CA ILE A 203 -0.95 -0.95 18.16
C ILE A 203 -0.81 -0.26 19.51
N ASP A 204 -0.18 -0.89 20.49
CA ASP A 204 -0.06 -0.37 21.84
C ASP A 204 1.37 0.10 22.16
N PRO A 205 1.55 1.07 23.07
CA PRO A 205 2.87 1.65 23.30
C PRO A 205 3.95 0.65 23.75
N HIS A 206 3.55 -0.41 24.45
CA HIS A 206 4.46 -1.46 24.94
C HIS A 206 4.75 -2.53 23.87
N ASP A 207 4.02 -2.54 22.75
CA ASP A 207 4.28 -3.44 21.63
C ASP A 207 5.56 -3.07 20.87
N VAL A 208 6.23 -1.98 21.24
CA VAL A 208 7.58 -1.64 20.75
C VAL A 208 8.55 -2.81 20.92
N PHE A 209 8.42 -3.57 22.02
CA PHE A 209 9.20 -4.78 22.22
C PHE A 209 8.97 -5.84 21.12
N LEU A 210 7.72 -6.01 20.68
CA LEU A 210 7.41 -6.95 19.58
C LEU A 210 8.07 -6.50 18.28
N GLN A 211 8.06 -5.18 18.01
CA GLN A 211 8.72 -4.63 16.83
C GLN A 211 10.25 -4.82 16.89
N GLU A 212 10.88 -4.60 18.04
CA GLU A 212 12.32 -4.85 18.23
C GLU A 212 12.69 -6.33 18.07
N VAL A 213 11.81 -7.23 18.53
CA VAL A 213 11.98 -8.68 18.31
C VAL A 213 11.94 -9.03 16.83
N LEU A 214 10.96 -8.49 16.08
CA LEU A 214 10.87 -8.72 14.64
C LEU A 214 12.10 -8.18 13.91
N GLN A 215 12.58 -6.99 14.28
CA GLN A 215 13.78 -6.39 13.72
C GLN A 215 15.03 -7.23 14.02
N SER A 216 15.16 -7.77 15.23
CA SER A 216 16.28 -8.64 15.60
C SER A 216 16.28 -9.96 14.80
N ILE A 217 15.10 -10.49 14.50
CA ILE A 217 14.96 -11.66 13.60
C ILE A 217 15.41 -11.31 12.18
N ASP A 218 15.01 -10.13 11.68
CA ASP A 218 15.40 -9.64 10.34
C ASP A 218 16.92 -9.45 10.23
N ASP A 219 17.53 -8.87 11.26
CA ASP A 219 18.98 -8.61 11.32
C ASP A 219 19.80 -9.88 11.65
N ASN A 220 19.13 -11.00 11.92
CA ASN A 220 19.73 -12.26 12.37
C ASN A 220 20.60 -12.07 13.63
N GLN A 221 20.12 -11.26 14.58
CA GLN A 221 20.78 -10.95 15.84
C GLN A 221 19.99 -11.52 17.02
N SER A 222 20.72 -11.98 18.05
CA SER A 222 20.10 -12.43 19.30
C SER A 222 19.86 -11.22 20.20
N ILE A 223 18.65 -11.09 20.72
CA ILE A 223 18.34 -10.14 21.80
C ILE A 223 19.01 -10.68 23.07
N ARG A 224 20.28 -10.36 23.28
CA ARG A 224 21.00 -10.69 24.51
C ARG A 224 21.25 -9.41 25.30
N ASP A 225 21.00 -9.52 26.60
CA ASP A 225 21.18 -8.51 27.64
C ASP A 225 20.32 -7.23 27.50
N GLY A 226 19.74 -6.76 28.60
CA GLY A 226 18.99 -5.49 28.64
C GLY A 226 17.51 -5.51 28.19
N TYR A 227 16.96 -6.65 27.76
CA TYR A 227 15.55 -6.76 27.32
C TYR A 227 14.53 -6.33 28.39
N GLU A 228 14.88 -6.42 29.67
CA GLU A 228 14.05 -5.95 30.79
C GLU A 228 13.81 -4.43 30.76
N LEU A 229 14.77 -3.67 30.21
CA LEU A 229 14.62 -2.22 29.97
C LEU A 229 13.70 -1.96 28.78
N THR A 230 13.84 -2.75 27.70
CA THR A 230 12.94 -2.68 26.54
C THR A 230 11.49 -3.04 26.89
N LEU A 231 11.27 -4.06 27.74
CA LEU A 231 9.92 -4.43 28.22
C LEU A 231 9.23 -3.29 28.99
N LYS A 232 10.00 -2.36 29.55
CA LYS A 232 9.51 -1.16 30.24
C LYS A 232 9.49 0.08 29.33
N HIS A 233 10.04 -0.01 28.12
CA HIS A 233 10.07 1.08 27.17
C HIS A 233 8.69 1.28 26.54
N VAL A 234 8.31 2.55 26.40
CA VAL A 234 7.05 2.97 25.79
C VAL A 234 7.42 3.66 24.49
N GLY A 235 7.16 3.00 23.38
CA GLY A 235 7.47 3.54 22.07
C GLY A 235 6.50 4.63 21.62
N ASN A 236 6.90 5.45 20.65
CA ASN A 236 6.09 6.56 20.12
C ASN A 236 5.34 6.21 18.81
N HIS A 237 5.69 5.10 18.16
CA HIS A 237 5.18 4.66 16.86
C HIS A 237 3.94 3.75 16.97
N TYR A 238 3.12 3.98 18.01
CA TYR A 238 1.86 3.27 18.20
C TYR A 238 0.67 4.07 17.65
N LEU A 239 -0.44 3.39 17.36
CA LEU A 239 -1.67 4.02 16.91
C LEU A 239 -2.33 4.85 18.05
N LYS A 240 -2.03 6.14 18.15
CA LYS A 240 -2.54 6.98 19.25
C LYS A 240 -4.07 7.16 19.20
N THR A 241 -4.68 7.58 20.31
CA THR A 241 -6.10 8.00 20.30
C THR A 241 -6.24 9.35 19.63
N LYS A 242 -7.42 9.63 19.05
CA LYS A 242 -7.74 10.96 18.50
C LYS A 242 -7.42 12.09 19.48
N ASP A 243 -7.78 11.93 20.75
CA ASP A 243 -7.60 13.00 21.74
C ASP A 243 -6.12 13.25 22.06
N LYS A 244 -5.31 12.18 22.19
CA LYS A 244 -3.85 12.29 22.32
C LYS A 244 -3.21 12.97 21.10
N LEU A 245 -3.66 12.63 19.89
CA LEU A 245 -3.19 13.31 18.68
C LEU A 245 -3.54 14.81 18.70
N CYS A 246 -4.77 15.16 19.06
CA CYS A 246 -5.17 16.56 19.16
C CYS A 246 -4.28 17.31 20.15
N GLU A 247 -4.01 16.72 21.32
CA GLU A 247 -3.16 17.31 22.34
C GLU A 247 -1.72 17.51 21.83
N SER A 248 -1.09 16.46 21.29
CA SER A 248 0.29 16.52 20.79
C SER A 248 0.45 17.57 19.69
N TYR A 249 -0.39 17.55 18.66
CA TYR A 249 -0.31 18.50 17.55
C TYR A 249 -0.67 19.94 17.97
N ASN A 250 -1.61 20.11 18.91
CA ASN A 250 -1.95 21.43 19.43
C ASN A 250 -0.81 22.01 20.26
N SER A 251 -0.13 21.20 21.07
CA SER A 251 1.00 21.65 21.91
C SER A 251 2.19 22.18 21.09
N LEU A 252 2.30 21.77 19.82
CA LEU A 252 3.33 22.20 18.88
C LEU A 252 2.83 23.26 17.87
N GLY A 253 1.59 23.75 18.01
CA GLY A 253 1.03 24.75 17.11
C GLY A 253 0.90 24.27 15.66
N ILE A 254 0.66 22.97 15.46
CA ILE A 254 0.51 22.31 14.14
C ILE A 254 -0.80 21.51 14.04
N LEU A 255 -1.81 21.86 14.83
CA LEU A 255 -3.13 21.21 14.81
C LEU A 255 -3.77 21.19 13.40
N GLU A 256 -3.43 22.15 12.56
CA GLU A 256 -3.84 22.18 11.15
C GLU A 256 -3.37 20.94 10.37
N ALA A 257 -2.17 20.41 10.63
CA ALA A 257 -1.68 19.22 9.95
C ALA A 257 -2.60 18.01 10.17
N LEU A 258 -3.14 17.87 11.39
CA LEU A 258 -4.13 16.83 11.71
C LEU A 258 -5.48 17.10 11.02
N ARG A 259 -5.91 18.36 10.93
CA ARG A 259 -7.13 18.75 10.19
C ARG A 259 -7.02 18.48 8.69
N ASN A 260 -5.85 18.74 8.11
CA ASN A 260 -5.59 18.55 6.68
C ASN A 260 -5.60 17.06 6.27
N THR A 261 -5.46 16.12 7.21
CA THR A 261 -5.69 14.69 6.93
C THR A 261 -7.10 14.41 6.43
N LYS A 262 -8.08 15.24 6.83
CA LYS A 262 -9.46 15.15 6.33
C LYS A 262 -9.53 15.39 4.83
N GLN A 263 -8.72 16.29 4.28
CA GLN A 263 -8.72 16.53 2.83
C GLN A 263 -8.23 15.29 2.07
N VAL A 264 -7.15 14.65 2.50
CA VAL A 264 -6.67 13.39 1.90
C VAL A 264 -7.76 12.32 1.97
N PHE A 265 -8.46 12.24 3.10
CA PHE A 265 -9.61 11.37 3.28
C PHE A 265 -10.76 11.68 2.31
N ASP A 266 -11.21 12.93 2.21
CA ASP A 266 -12.35 13.36 1.40
C ASP A 266 -12.06 13.17 -0.11
N ASP A 267 -10.83 13.47 -0.53
CA ASP A 267 -10.36 13.39 -1.92
C ASP A 267 -10.04 11.95 -2.38
N SER A 268 -10.02 10.98 -1.47
CA SER A 268 -9.69 9.57 -1.75
C SER A 268 -10.95 8.69 -1.82
N ASN A 269 -11.38 8.33 -3.03
CA ASN A 269 -12.59 7.54 -3.28
C ASN A 269 -12.32 6.38 -4.24
N VAL A 270 -11.93 5.23 -3.67
CA VAL A 270 -11.73 3.98 -4.41
C VAL A 270 -12.90 3.02 -4.18
N GLU A 271 -13.46 2.49 -5.27
CA GLU A 271 -14.49 1.47 -5.22
C GLU A 271 -14.01 0.18 -5.91
N ILE A 272 -13.87 -0.90 -5.14
CA ILE A 272 -13.44 -2.19 -5.69
C ILE A 272 -14.68 -3.02 -6.02
N LYS A 273 -14.90 -3.28 -7.31
CA LYS A 273 -15.94 -4.18 -7.77
C LYS A 273 -15.40 -5.60 -7.78
N PHE A 274 -15.94 -6.45 -6.91
CA PHE A 274 -15.63 -7.87 -6.90
C PHE A 274 -16.49 -8.56 -7.97
N THR A 275 -15.90 -8.83 -9.12
CA THR A 275 -16.53 -9.59 -10.22
C THR A 275 -16.18 -11.06 -10.11
N MET A 276 -17.04 -11.94 -10.65
CA MET A 276 -16.65 -13.34 -10.85
C MET A 276 -15.41 -13.44 -11.75
N PRO A 277 -14.57 -14.48 -11.59
CA PRO A 277 -13.37 -14.66 -12.39
C PRO A 277 -13.70 -14.57 -13.89
N GLN A 278 -12.99 -13.71 -14.62
CA GLN A 278 -13.05 -13.69 -16.08
C GLN A 278 -11.95 -14.60 -16.60
N LEU A 279 -12.35 -15.70 -17.22
CA LEU A 279 -11.42 -16.63 -17.82
C LEU A 279 -10.80 -16.01 -19.07
N PRO A 280 -9.50 -16.21 -19.33
CA PRO A 280 -8.90 -15.85 -20.60
C PRO A 280 -9.67 -16.51 -21.74
N LYS A 281 -9.93 -15.78 -22.82
CA LYS A 281 -10.53 -16.36 -24.02
C LYS A 281 -9.50 -17.18 -24.79
N PHE A 282 -9.86 -18.38 -25.21
CA PHE A 282 -9.00 -19.19 -26.06
C PHE A 282 -9.07 -18.66 -27.51
N ILE A 283 -7.93 -18.26 -28.07
CA ILE A 283 -7.88 -17.68 -29.41
C ILE A 283 -7.70 -18.78 -30.45
N GLN A 284 -8.66 -18.90 -31.35
CA GLN A 284 -8.62 -19.80 -32.50
C GLN A 284 -9.38 -19.19 -33.69
N HIS A 285 -9.12 -19.69 -34.90
CA HIS A 285 -9.66 -19.13 -36.16
C HIS A 285 -10.45 -20.14 -37.00
N LYS A 286 -10.79 -21.29 -36.44
CA LYS A 286 -11.42 -22.42 -37.14
C LYS A 286 -12.93 -22.50 -36.92
N PHE A 287 -13.43 -21.98 -35.80
CA PHE A 287 -14.83 -22.02 -35.40
C PHE A 287 -15.30 -20.64 -34.92
N ASP A 288 -16.61 -20.39 -34.94
CA ASP A 288 -17.16 -19.10 -34.54
C ASP A 288 -17.23 -18.94 -33.02
N THR A 289 -17.36 -20.06 -32.29
CA THR A 289 -17.45 -20.07 -30.83
C THR A 289 -16.47 -21.06 -30.19
N SER A 290 -16.04 -20.75 -28.95
CA SER A 290 -15.24 -21.69 -28.13
C SER A 290 -16.00 -22.97 -27.83
N TYR A 291 -17.33 -22.91 -27.74
CA TYR A 291 -18.20 -24.08 -27.60
C TYR A 291 -18.07 -25.04 -28.79
N GLU A 292 -18.21 -24.53 -30.02
CA GLU A 292 -18.09 -25.35 -31.24
C GLU A 292 -16.70 -25.96 -31.38
N PHE A 293 -15.67 -25.18 -31.06
CA PHE A 293 -14.30 -25.67 -31.11
C PHE A 293 -14.06 -26.77 -30.07
N LEU A 294 -14.48 -26.55 -28.82
CA LEU A 294 -14.39 -27.55 -27.76
C LEU A 294 -15.16 -28.81 -28.13
N HIS A 295 -16.38 -28.67 -28.65
CA HIS A 295 -17.19 -29.79 -29.12
C HIS A 295 -16.47 -30.58 -30.22
N HIS A 296 -15.88 -29.89 -31.21
CA HIS A 296 -15.10 -30.53 -32.27
C HIS A 296 -13.89 -31.30 -31.72
N LEU A 297 -13.10 -30.67 -30.83
CA LEU A 297 -11.94 -31.31 -30.21
C LEU A 297 -12.33 -32.52 -29.37
N ALA A 298 -13.38 -32.39 -28.56
CA ALA A 298 -13.83 -33.46 -27.67
C ALA A 298 -14.40 -34.64 -28.46
N MET A 299 -15.17 -34.39 -29.53
CA MET A 299 -15.64 -35.45 -30.44
C MET A 299 -14.48 -36.13 -31.17
N THR A 300 -13.50 -35.35 -31.66
CA THR A 300 -12.31 -35.89 -32.33
C THR A 300 -11.48 -36.75 -31.36
N GLY A 301 -11.29 -36.28 -30.13
CA GLY A 301 -10.60 -37.01 -29.08
C GLY A 301 -11.32 -38.29 -28.66
N LEU A 302 -12.66 -38.26 -28.59
CA LEU A 302 -13.47 -39.45 -28.31
C LEU A 302 -13.33 -40.48 -29.44
N GLN A 303 -13.42 -40.07 -30.70
CA GLN A 303 -13.23 -40.96 -31.84
C GLN A 303 -11.83 -41.59 -31.86
N ALA A 304 -10.80 -40.82 -31.50
CA ALA A 304 -9.43 -41.32 -31.40
C ALA A 304 -9.27 -42.37 -30.29
N LYS A 305 -9.91 -42.19 -29.12
CA LYS A 305 -9.90 -43.18 -28.02
C LYS A 305 -10.49 -44.53 -28.41
N PHE A 306 -11.42 -44.55 -29.37
CA PHE A 306 -12.02 -45.78 -29.89
C PHE A 306 -11.33 -46.28 -31.17
N ASN A 307 -10.13 -45.79 -31.53
CA ASN A 307 -9.41 -46.17 -32.74
C ASN A 307 -10.25 -46.05 -34.01
N LYS A 308 -11.15 -45.06 -34.06
CA LYS A 308 -12.13 -44.86 -35.14
C LYS A 308 -13.18 -45.99 -35.32
N HIS A 309 -13.32 -46.89 -34.36
CA HIS A 309 -14.46 -47.82 -34.29
C HIS A 309 -15.73 -47.13 -33.77
N ASP A 310 -16.86 -47.85 -33.83
CA ASP A 310 -18.14 -47.36 -33.34
C ASP A 310 -18.08 -47.01 -31.85
N ILE A 311 -18.46 -45.76 -31.53
CA ILE A 311 -18.52 -45.28 -30.16
C ILE A 311 -19.85 -45.73 -29.54
N PRO A 312 -19.86 -46.44 -28.41
CA PRO A 312 -21.11 -46.82 -27.74
C PRO A 312 -21.93 -45.58 -27.33
N ALA A 313 -23.25 -45.65 -27.53
CA ALA A 313 -24.18 -44.53 -27.29
C ALA A 313 -24.07 -43.92 -25.88
N LYS A 314 -23.73 -44.73 -24.86
CA LYS A 314 -23.49 -44.26 -23.49
C LYS A 314 -22.41 -43.18 -23.41
N TYR A 315 -21.33 -43.30 -24.17
CA TYR A 315 -20.23 -42.33 -24.17
C TYR A 315 -20.59 -41.06 -24.96
N LEU A 316 -21.28 -41.19 -26.09
CA LEU A 316 -21.77 -40.04 -26.85
C LEU A 316 -22.76 -39.19 -26.04
N ASN A 317 -23.72 -39.85 -25.39
CA ASN A 317 -24.70 -39.17 -24.53
C ASN A 317 -24.03 -38.49 -23.34
N ARG A 318 -23.01 -39.14 -22.75
CA ARG A 318 -22.24 -38.56 -21.65
C ARG A 318 -21.47 -37.33 -22.09
N LEU A 319 -20.75 -37.41 -23.21
CA LEU A 319 -19.99 -36.28 -23.74
C LEU A 319 -20.91 -35.09 -24.07
N LYS A 320 -22.04 -35.35 -24.74
CA LYS A 320 -23.03 -34.31 -25.05
C LYS A 320 -23.58 -33.64 -23.79
N TYR A 321 -23.87 -34.41 -22.75
CA TYR A 321 -24.33 -33.89 -21.47
C TYR A 321 -23.25 -32.99 -20.81
N GLU A 322 -22.00 -33.45 -20.76
CA GLU A 322 -20.90 -32.69 -20.14
C GLU A 322 -20.62 -31.39 -20.90
N LEU A 323 -20.52 -31.43 -22.22
CA LEU A 323 -20.31 -30.23 -23.04
C LEU A 323 -21.43 -29.21 -22.87
N LYS A 324 -22.69 -29.67 -22.75
CA LYS A 324 -23.82 -28.79 -22.46
C LYS A 324 -23.67 -28.07 -21.11
N ILE A 325 -23.29 -28.80 -20.05
CA ILE A 325 -23.10 -28.19 -18.73
C ILE A 325 -21.93 -27.22 -18.72
N ILE A 326 -20.81 -27.57 -19.38
CA ILE A 326 -19.63 -26.69 -19.51
C ILE A 326 -20.02 -25.36 -20.18
N ASP A 327 -20.82 -25.43 -21.23
CA ASP A 327 -21.33 -24.26 -21.96
C ASP A 327 -22.26 -23.40 -21.09
N GLU A 328 -23.24 -24.02 -20.43
CA GLU A 328 -24.18 -23.32 -19.51
C GLU A 328 -23.46 -22.60 -18.36
N MET A 329 -22.34 -23.15 -17.90
CA MET A 329 -21.51 -22.55 -16.85
C MET A 329 -20.48 -21.53 -17.38
N GLY A 330 -20.34 -21.38 -18.71
CA GLY A 330 -19.41 -20.45 -19.34
C GLY A 330 -17.94 -20.87 -19.25
N PHE A 331 -17.65 -22.17 -19.16
CA PHE A 331 -16.30 -22.71 -18.99
C PHE A 331 -15.65 -23.21 -20.29
N ASN A 332 -16.23 -22.92 -21.46
CA ASN A 332 -15.69 -23.41 -22.73
C ASN A 332 -14.23 -23.02 -22.98
N ASP A 333 -13.83 -21.78 -22.63
CA ASP A 333 -12.46 -21.32 -22.83
C ASP A 333 -11.46 -21.87 -21.79
N TYR A 334 -11.96 -22.47 -20.71
CA TYR A 334 -11.13 -23.12 -19.68
C TYR A 334 -10.71 -24.54 -20.09
N PHE A 335 -11.58 -25.26 -20.82
CA PHE A 335 -11.32 -26.61 -21.34
C PHE A 335 -10.69 -26.55 -22.74
#